data_AF-A0A2N2W543-F1
#
_entry.id   AF-A0A2N2W543-F1
#
_cell.length_a   1.000
_cell.length_b   1.000
_cell.length_c   1.000
_cell.angle_alpha   90.00
_cell.angle_beta   90.00
_cell.angle_gamma   90.00
#
_symmetry.space_group_name_H-M   'P 1'
#
loop_
_entity.id
_entity.type
_entity.pdbx_description
1 polymer ?
#
loop_
_entity_poly.entity_id
_entity_poly.type
_entity_poly.pdbx_seq_one_letter_code
_entity_poly.pdbx_strand_id
1 'polypeptide(L)'
;MTRAVILEQALAAALREPKTDTLDYIHRQFLKSKKRTYVRFLADFLKKYGIKSFDVLPDAAKNEGKYYPYIECDEANIFGDPNGIIQLTSKSISSASSEKILADYILDNLQRLDISVLRAWHTN
;
A
#
# COMPACT_ATOMS: atom_id res chain seq x y z
N MET A 1 -10.44 -3.63 17.57
CA MET A 1 -9.76 -4.45 16.55
C MET A 1 -8.52 -3.71 16.08
N THR A 2 -7.34 -4.19 16.47
CA THR A 2 -6.03 -3.63 16.09
C THR A 2 -5.66 -4.20 14.72
N ARG A 3 -6.20 -3.63 13.63
CA ARG A 3 -5.84 -4.07 12.26
C ARG A 3 -4.69 -3.22 11.73
N ALA A 4 -3.75 -3.85 11.01
CA ALA A 4 -2.60 -3.26 10.31
C ALA A 4 -1.41 -2.79 11.18
N VAL A 5 -1.08 -3.48 12.29
CA VAL A 5 0.07 -3.09 13.12
C VAL A 5 1.40 -3.27 12.40
N ILE A 6 1.59 -4.41 11.71
CA ILE A 6 2.86 -4.72 11.03
C ILE A 6 3.01 -3.81 9.81
N LEU A 7 1.93 -3.63 9.05
CA LEU A 7 1.91 -2.73 7.91
C LEU A 7 2.22 -1.28 8.32
N GLU A 8 1.55 -0.76 9.36
CA GLU A 8 1.80 0.59 9.86
C GLU A 8 3.25 0.77 10.32
N GLN A 9 3.80 -0.20 11.07
CA GLN A 9 5.19 -0.14 11.54
C GLN A 9 6.18 -0.12 10.37
N ALA A 10 6.00 -0.98 9.37
CA ALA A 10 6.87 -1.03 8.21
C ALA A 10 6.83 0.27 7.39
N LEU A 11 5.64 0.78 7.11
CA LEU A 11 5.46 2.05 6.40
C LEU A 11 6.04 3.23 7.19
N ALA A 12 5.81 3.28 8.51
CA ALA A 12 6.35 4.32 9.37
C ALA A 12 7.88 4.30 9.41
N ALA A 13 8.49 3.12 9.51
CA ALA A 13 9.95 2.99 9.49
C ALA A 13 10.53 3.48 8.16
N ALA A 14 9.98 3.03 7.03
CA ALA A 14 10.47 3.40 5.71
C ALA A 14 10.27 4.89 5.36
N LEU A 15 9.18 5.51 5.84
CA LEU A 15 8.86 6.91 5.53
C LEU A 15 9.48 7.91 6.50
N ARG A 16 9.76 7.54 7.76
CA ARG A 16 10.48 8.44 8.70
C ARG A 16 11.96 8.57 8.37
N GLU A 17 12.55 7.55 7.76
CA GLU A 17 13.94 7.53 7.30
C GLU A 17 13.98 7.21 5.79
N PRO A 18 13.51 8.15 4.94
CA PRO A 18 13.34 7.88 3.53
C PRO A 18 14.69 7.67 2.82
N LYS A 19 14.75 6.61 2.01
CA LYS A 19 15.94 6.25 1.22
C LYS A 19 15.89 6.70 -0.24
N THR A 20 14.75 7.21 -0.69
CA THR A 20 14.54 7.70 -2.05
C THR A 20 13.78 9.02 -2.03
N ASP A 21 13.96 9.84 -3.06
CA ASP A 21 13.25 11.11 -3.21
C ASP A 21 11.73 10.93 -3.21
N THR A 22 11.25 9.82 -3.77
CA THR A 22 9.83 9.46 -3.76
C THR A 22 9.32 9.21 -2.35
N LEU A 23 10.03 8.44 -1.53
CA LEU A 23 9.65 8.21 -0.13
C LEU A 23 9.73 9.49 0.70
N ASP A 24 10.75 10.34 0.50
CA ASP A 24 10.86 11.63 1.17
C ASP A 24 9.69 12.55 0.79
N TYR A 25 9.34 12.60 -0.50
CA TYR A 25 8.18 13.36 -0.95
C TYR A 25 6.89 12.89 -0.28
N ILE A 26 6.63 11.58 -0.26
CA ILE A 26 5.46 10.98 0.37
C ILE A 26 5.43 11.29 1.87
N HIS A 27 6.56 11.19 2.55
CA HIS A 27 6.68 11.55 3.96
C HIS A 27 6.36 13.03 4.21
N ARG A 28 6.88 13.95 3.39
CA ARG A 28 6.52 15.37 3.48
C ARG A 28 5.04 15.63 3.23
N GLN A 29 4.40 14.87 2.33
CA GLN A 29 2.94 14.94 2.14
C GLN A 29 2.19 14.40 3.37
N PHE A 30 2.70 13.35 4.02
CA PHE A 30 2.14 12.85 5.28
C PHE A 30 2.18 13.91 6.38
N LEU A 31 3.32 14.57 6.58
CA LEU A 31 3.49 15.63 7.59
C LEU A 31 2.54 16.82 7.37
N LYS A 32 2.18 17.09 6.11
CA LYS A 32 1.18 18.12 5.74
C LYS A 32 -0.26 17.62 5.86
N SER A 33 -0.46 16.30 5.90
CA SER A 33 -1.77 15.70 6.04
C SER A 33 -2.25 15.80 7.49
N LYS A 34 -3.58 15.77 7.70
CA LYS A 34 -4.19 15.67 9.04
C LYS A 34 -4.35 14.21 9.50
N LYS A 35 -3.71 13.25 8.82
CA LYS A 35 -3.88 11.82 9.08
C LYS A 35 -2.98 11.39 10.23
N ARG A 36 -3.48 10.46 11.04
CA ARG A 36 -2.78 10.01 12.27
C ARG A 36 -1.87 8.82 12.06
N THR A 37 -2.06 8.07 10.98
CA THR A 37 -1.32 6.84 10.67
C THR A 37 -0.90 6.86 9.21
N TYR A 38 0.23 6.23 8.92
CA TYR A 38 0.75 6.11 7.56
C TYR A 38 -0.16 5.27 6.67
N VAL A 39 -0.75 4.19 7.19
CA VAL A 39 -1.72 3.37 6.45
C VAL A 39 -2.88 4.20 5.94
N ARG A 40 -3.52 4.99 6.83
CA ARG A 40 -4.68 5.80 6.46
C ARG A 40 -4.30 6.90 5.49
N PHE A 41 -3.14 7.51 5.70
CA PHE A 41 -2.61 8.49 4.77
C PHE A 41 -2.33 7.89 3.39
N LEU A 42 -1.64 6.76 3.32
CA LEU A 42 -1.27 6.12 2.06
C LEU A 42 -2.49 5.62 1.30
N ALA A 43 -3.50 5.08 1.97
CA ALA A 43 -4.77 4.72 1.32
C ALA A 43 -5.40 5.92 0.61
N ASP A 44 -5.48 7.08 1.27
CA ASP A 44 -6.03 8.29 0.67
C ASP A 44 -5.10 8.91 -0.39
N PHE A 45 -3.79 8.82 -0.17
CA PHE A 45 -2.77 9.36 -1.07
C PHE A 45 -2.75 8.57 -2.37
N LEU A 46 -2.55 7.26 -2.31
CA LEU A 46 -2.42 6.36 -3.47
C LEU A 46 -3.72 6.25 -4.28
N LYS A 47 -4.88 6.51 -3.69
CA LYS A 47 -6.15 6.61 -4.42
C LYS A 47 -6.13 7.67 -5.51
N LYS A 48 -5.39 8.77 -5.33
CA LYS A 48 -5.20 9.80 -6.37
C LYS A 48 -4.34 9.31 -7.55
N TYR A 49 -3.64 8.20 -7.33
CA TYR A 49 -2.68 7.61 -8.25
C TYR A 49 -3.17 6.26 -8.79
N GLY A 50 -4.48 6.02 -8.77
CA GLY A 50 -5.12 4.83 -9.33
C GLY A 50 -5.03 3.57 -8.47
N ILE A 51 -4.61 3.65 -7.21
CA ILE A 51 -4.65 2.53 -6.27
C ILE A 51 -5.86 2.69 -5.36
N LYS A 52 -6.95 1.99 -5.67
CA LYS A 52 -8.25 2.14 -5.01
C LYS A 52 -8.22 1.71 -3.54
N SER A 53 -7.62 0.55 -3.28
CA SER A 53 -7.56 -0.03 -1.94
C SER A 53 -6.41 -1.04 -1.84
N PHE A 54 -5.99 -1.32 -0.61
CA PHE A 54 -5.07 -2.40 -0.28
C PHE A 54 -5.44 -2.90 1.12
N ASP A 55 -5.65 -4.20 1.26
CA ASP A 55 -6.03 -4.82 2.54
C ASP A 55 -5.82 -6.34 2.46
N VAL A 56 -6.43 -7.09 3.39
CA VAL A 56 -6.41 -8.54 3.47
C VAL A 56 -7.83 -9.11 3.37
N LEU A 57 -8.07 -10.00 2.40
CA LEU A 57 -9.36 -10.68 2.24
C LEU A 57 -9.37 -11.97 3.07
N PRO A 58 -10.39 -12.21 3.92
CA PRO A 58 -10.49 -13.49 4.63
C PRO A 58 -10.77 -14.64 3.66
N ASP A 59 -10.12 -15.79 3.87
CA ASP A 59 -10.44 -17.01 3.14
C ASP A 59 -11.71 -17.64 3.73
N ALA A 60 -12.85 -17.43 3.06
CA ALA A 60 -14.15 -17.93 3.50
C ALA A 60 -14.24 -19.47 3.55
N ALA A 61 -13.38 -20.18 2.82
CA ALA A 61 -13.35 -21.64 2.81
C ALA A 61 -12.53 -22.22 3.99
N LYS A 62 -11.77 -21.39 4.71
CA LYS A 62 -10.97 -21.81 5.86
C LYS A 62 -11.56 -21.21 7.13
N ASN A 63 -12.07 -22.09 7.99
CA ASN A 63 -12.70 -21.77 9.27
C ASN A 63 -11.72 -21.22 10.34
N GLU A 64 -10.79 -20.32 10.00
CA GLU A 64 -10.22 -19.25 10.86
C GLU A 64 -8.81 -18.81 10.44
N GLY A 65 -8.57 -17.50 10.50
CA GLY A 65 -7.23 -16.90 10.58
C GLY A 65 -6.38 -16.91 9.32
N LYS A 66 -6.97 -17.19 8.16
CA LYS A 66 -6.28 -17.20 6.86
C LYS A 66 -6.82 -16.11 5.94
N TYR A 67 -5.90 -15.45 5.24
CA TYR A 67 -6.17 -14.26 4.45
C TYR A 67 -5.37 -14.24 3.15
N TYR A 68 -5.88 -13.53 2.15
CA TYR A 68 -5.19 -13.16 0.92
C TYR A 68 -4.90 -11.66 0.95
N PRO A 69 -3.63 -11.22 1.05
CA PRO A 69 -3.30 -9.82 0.84
C PRO A 69 -3.60 -9.42 -0.61
N TYR A 70 -4.16 -8.23 -0.80
CA TYR A 70 -4.50 -7.75 -2.12
C TYR A 70 -4.24 -6.25 -2.28
N ILE A 71 -4.12 -5.84 -3.54
CA ILE A 71 -4.22 -4.45 -3.98
C ILE A 71 -5.34 -4.36 -5.03
N GLU A 72 -6.08 -3.27 -5.04
CA GLU A 72 -7.09 -2.98 -6.03
C GLU A 72 -6.68 -1.74 -6.83
N CYS A 73 -6.61 -1.88 -8.14
CA CYS A 73 -6.11 -0.85 -9.04
C CYS A 73 -7.19 -0.37 -10.02
N ASP A 74 -7.06 0.87 -10.46
CA ASP A 74 -7.67 1.39 -11.69
C ASP A 74 -6.87 0.92 -12.92
N GLU A 75 -7.50 1.02 -14.10
CA GLU A 75 -6.84 0.71 -15.38
C GLU A 75 -5.57 1.55 -15.59
N ALA A 76 -5.63 2.84 -15.25
CA ALA A 76 -4.45 3.70 -15.16
C ALA A 76 -4.05 3.85 -13.68
N ASN A 77 -2.96 3.19 -13.28
CA ASN A 77 -2.43 3.27 -11.93
C ASN A 77 -0.90 3.41 -11.91
N ILE A 78 -0.40 4.01 -10.84
CA ILE A 78 1.01 4.39 -10.69
C ILE A 78 1.96 3.19 -10.55
N PHE A 79 1.44 2.01 -10.21
CA PHE A 79 2.24 0.79 -10.11
C PHE A 79 2.31 0.01 -11.44
N GLY A 80 1.53 0.41 -12.44
CA GLY A 80 1.47 -0.29 -13.74
C GLY A 80 0.81 -1.67 -13.66
N ASP A 81 0.03 -1.90 -12.62
CA ASP A 81 -0.62 -3.17 -12.33
C ASP A 81 -1.91 -3.38 -13.15
N PRO A 82 -2.36 -4.63 -13.35
CA PRO A 82 -3.67 -4.89 -13.97
C PRO A 82 -4.84 -4.21 -13.23
N ASN A 83 -5.87 -3.80 -13.98
CA ASN A 83 -7.11 -3.27 -13.40
C ASN A 83 -7.82 -4.32 -12.52
N GLY A 84 -8.39 -3.87 -11.40
CA GLY A 84 -9.17 -4.70 -10.48
C GLY A 84 -8.37 -5.22 -9.29
N ILE A 85 -8.88 -6.27 -8.65
CA ILE A 85 -8.29 -6.85 -7.43
C ILE A 85 -7.19 -7.86 -7.81
N ILE A 86 -6.00 -7.62 -7.30
CA ILE A 86 -4.82 -8.47 -7.48
C ILE A 86 -4.47 -9.09 -6.14
N GLN A 87 -4.55 -10.41 -6.07
CA GLN A 87 -4.07 -11.16 -4.91
C GLN A 87 -2.54 -11.27 -4.99
N LEU A 88 -1.85 -10.85 -3.93
CA LEU A 88 -0.38 -10.87 -3.88
C LEU A 88 0.17 -12.27 -3.55
N THR A 89 -0.70 -13.22 -3.22
CA THR A 89 -0.35 -14.62 -2.97
C THR A 89 -1.36 -15.56 -3.62
N SER A 90 -0.88 -16.74 -4.03
CA SER A 90 -1.74 -17.80 -4.58
C SER A 90 -2.37 -18.71 -3.52
N LYS A 91 -2.07 -18.46 -2.22
CA LYS A 91 -2.53 -19.26 -1.07
C LYS A 91 -2.88 -18.34 0.09
N SER A 92 -3.90 -18.73 0.84
CA SER A 92 -4.28 -18.05 2.08
C SER A 92 -3.19 -18.23 3.15
N ILE A 93 -2.79 -17.15 3.80
CA ILE A 93 -1.71 -17.10 4.79
C ILE A 93 -2.18 -16.41 6.07
N SER A 94 -1.34 -16.34 7.11
CA SER A 94 -1.72 -15.66 8.36
C SER A 94 -1.91 -14.15 8.13
N SER A 95 -2.65 -13.48 9.03
CA SER A 95 -2.82 -12.02 8.99
C SER A 95 -1.46 -11.30 9.03
N ALA A 96 -0.56 -11.74 9.91
CA ALA A 96 0.76 -11.12 10.06
C ALA A 96 1.62 -11.24 8.79
N SER A 97 1.62 -12.42 8.16
CA SER A 97 2.32 -12.61 6.89
C SER A 97 1.67 -11.81 5.76
N SER A 98 0.34 -11.66 5.76
CA SER A 98 -0.38 -10.85 4.77
C SER A 98 0.00 -9.38 4.88
N GLU A 99 0.00 -8.82 6.10
CA GLU A 99 0.40 -7.43 6.36
C GLU A 99 1.86 -7.18 5.95
N LYS A 100 2.75 -8.14 6.20
CA LYS A 100 4.14 -8.05 5.77
C LYS A 100 4.28 -8.02 4.25
N ILE A 101 3.62 -8.95 3.54
CA ILE A 101 3.65 -9.00 2.07
C ILE A 101 3.09 -7.72 1.47
N LEU A 102 2.01 -7.18 2.06
CA LEU A 102 1.42 -5.94 1.60
C LEU A 102 2.37 -4.75 1.79
N ALA A 103 3.07 -4.69 2.94
CA ALA A 103 4.07 -3.66 3.20
C ALA A 103 5.24 -3.75 2.21
N ASP A 104 5.79 -4.94 2.03
CA ASP A 104 6.90 -5.19 1.11
C ASP A 104 6.50 -4.80 -0.33
N TYR A 105 5.30 -5.18 -0.77
CA TYR A 105 4.78 -4.84 -2.09
C TYR A 105 4.66 -3.33 -2.32
N ILE A 106 4.02 -2.62 -1.38
CA ILE A 106 3.82 -1.17 -1.49
C ILE A 106 5.18 -0.45 -1.49
N LEU A 107 6.08 -0.82 -0.57
CA LEU A 107 7.37 -0.16 -0.44
C LEU A 107 8.27 -0.43 -1.64
N ASP A 108 8.31 -1.65 -2.17
CA ASP A 108 9.08 -1.97 -3.37
C ASP A 108 8.64 -1.13 -4.57
N ASN A 109 7.33 -1.01 -4.78
CA ASN A 109 6.79 -0.19 -5.85
C ASN A 109 7.12 1.30 -5.66
N LEU A 110 6.93 1.83 -4.46
CA LEU A 110 7.23 3.24 -4.17
C LEU A 110 8.73 3.58 -4.24
N GLN A 111 9.60 2.63 -3.88
CA GLN A 111 11.05 2.82 -3.96
C GLN A 111 11.56 2.84 -5.40
N ARG A 112 10.95 2.05 -6.29
CA ARG A 112 11.29 2.00 -7.72
C ARG A 112 10.71 3.16 -8.52
N LEU A 113 9.68 3.81 -7.98
CA LEU A 113 8.99 4.90 -8.65
C LEU A 113 9.84 6.18 -8.64
N ASP A 114 10.02 6.78 -9.81
CA ASP A 114 10.63 8.11 -9.92
C ASP A 114 9.64 9.19 -9.48
N ILE A 115 10.11 10.17 -8.71
CA ILE A 115 9.29 11.26 -8.17
C ILE A 115 8.62 12.10 -9.28
N SER A 116 9.23 12.19 -10.45
CA SER A 116 8.66 12.88 -11.61
C SER A 116 7.33 12.28 -12.04
N VAL A 117 7.16 10.95 -11.92
CA VAL A 117 5.89 10.28 -12.25
C VAL A 117 4.78 10.74 -11.32
N LEU A 118 5.06 10.89 -10.02
CA LEU A 118 4.09 11.43 -9.05
C LEU A 118 3.75 12.91 -9.31
N ARG A 119 4.72 13.71 -9.76
CA ARG A 119 4.54 15.15 -10.02
C ARG A 119 3.80 15.43 -11.33
N ALA A 120 4.00 14.58 -12.33
CA ALA A 120 3.35 14.66 -13.64
C ALA A 120 2.06 13.84 -13.71
N TRP A 121 1.62 13.23 -12.60
CA TRP A 121 0.41 12.41 -12.59
C TRP A 121 -0.82 13.29 -12.82
N HIS A 122 -1.35 13.21 -14.04
CA HIS A 122 -2.62 13.80 -14.42
C HIS A 122 -3.67 12.68 -14.38
N THR A 123 -4.55 12.75 -13.38
CA THR A 123 -5.77 11.96 -13.38
C THR A 123 -6.62 12.38 -14.57
N ASN A 124 -6.75 11.53 -15.59
CA ASN A 124 -7.83 11.64 -16.57
C ASN A 124 -9.17 11.37 -15.91
#